data_AF-A0A0K2JG92-F1
#
_entry.id   AF-A0A0K2JG92-F1
#
_cell.length_a   1.000
_cell.length_b   1.000
_cell.length_c   1.000
_cell.angle_alpha   90.00
_cell.angle_beta   90.00
_cell.angle_gamma   90.00
#
_symmetry.space_group_name_H-M   'P 1'
#
loop_
_entity.id
_entity.type
_entity.pdbx_description
1 polymer ?
#
loop_
_entity_poly.entity_id
_entity_poly.type
_entity_poly.pdbx_seq_one_letter_code
_entity_poly.pdbx_strand_id
1 'polypeptide(L)'
;MNYLKKKNETINIRKIAKQMNGSYSIIWEELNMFDNINDYNASKAQKIHDKNKKQCRKYLMLNSQELSYFLNEYNNFGRSPQNIITSYELQYNVKFGVCFKTMYKYIRLGYFNLKKEMLYFKNKKRKTKNGEKNDNRGVLINIEIINNF
;
A
#
# COMPACT_ATOMS: atom_id res chain seq x y z
N MET A 1 22.54 25.66 -23.82
CA MET A 1 21.29 25.17 -23.20
C MET A 1 20.41 24.48 -24.26
N ASN A 2 20.72 23.25 -24.68
CA ASN A 2 19.97 22.56 -25.75
C ASN A 2 19.97 21.02 -25.63
N TYR A 3 20.03 20.48 -24.40
CA TYR A 3 20.34 19.05 -24.19
C TYR A 3 19.13 18.13 -23.98
N LEU A 4 17.92 18.68 -23.92
CA LEU A 4 16.69 17.92 -23.61
C LEU A 4 15.87 17.51 -24.85
N LYS A 5 16.29 17.94 -26.05
CA LYS A 5 15.64 17.61 -27.33
C LYS A 5 16.48 16.62 -28.14
N LYS A 6 15.82 15.78 -28.94
CA LYS A 6 16.43 14.89 -29.93
C LYS A 6 16.83 15.69 -31.18
N LYS A 7 17.54 15.05 -32.12
CA LYS A 7 17.94 15.66 -33.39
C LYS A 7 16.75 16.16 -34.24
N ASN A 8 15.57 15.56 -34.06
CA ASN A 8 14.31 15.95 -34.68
C ASN A 8 13.48 16.90 -33.80
N GLU A 9 14.11 17.63 -32.88
CA GLU A 9 13.51 18.63 -31.98
C GLU A 9 12.49 18.11 -30.95
N THR A 10 12.10 16.84 -31.04
CA THR A 10 11.21 16.20 -30.06
C THR A 10 11.90 16.00 -28.70
N ILE A 11 11.11 15.95 -27.62
CA ILE A 11 11.62 15.81 -26.25
C ILE A 11 12.27 14.44 -26.03
N ASN A 12 13.45 14.43 -25.39
CA ASN A 12 14.15 13.21 -25.02
C ASN A 12 13.89 12.82 -23.56
N ILE A 13 12.78 12.10 -23.34
CA ILE A 13 12.29 11.69 -22.02
C ILE A 13 13.33 10.90 -21.22
N ARG A 14 14.10 10.00 -21.85
CA ARG A 14 15.14 9.22 -21.16
C ARG A 14 16.27 10.08 -20.61
N LYS A 15 16.63 11.16 -21.32
CA LYS A 15 17.66 12.10 -20.84
C LYS A 15 17.13 12.93 -19.68
N ILE A 16 15.89 13.42 -19.77
CA ILE A 16 15.22 14.12 -18.67
C ILE A 16 15.16 13.24 -17.42
N ALA A 17 14.78 11.97 -17.57
CA ALA A 17 14.74 10.99 -16.49
C ALA A 17 16.09 10.81 -15.79
N LYS A 18 17.16 10.66 -16.56
CA LYS A 18 18.53 10.59 -16.00
C LYS A 18 18.90 11.87 -15.24
N GLN A 19 18.56 13.05 -15.76
CA GLN A 19 18.91 14.33 -15.15
C GLN A 19 18.11 14.61 -13.86
N MET A 20 16.83 14.24 -13.85
CA MET A 20 15.95 14.41 -12.69
C MET A 20 16.05 13.26 -11.68
N ASN A 21 16.90 12.26 -11.94
CA ASN A 21 16.96 11.01 -11.19
C ASN A 21 15.58 10.34 -11.00
N GLY A 22 14.73 10.45 -12.02
CA GLY A 22 13.35 9.96 -12.04
C GLY A 22 13.17 8.77 -12.97
N SER A 23 12.01 8.10 -12.89
CA SER A 23 11.69 7.00 -13.81
C SER A 23 11.16 7.53 -15.15
N TYR A 24 11.40 6.78 -16.23
CA TYR A 24 10.89 7.12 -17.56
C TYR A 24 9.36 7.26 -17.59
N SER A 25 8.64 6.35 -16.93
CA SER A 25 7.17 6.33 -16.99
C SER A 25 6.56 7.57 -16.32
N ILE A 26 7.13 8.01 -15.20
CA ILE A 26 6.64 9.17 -14.46
C ILE A 26 6.74 10.43 -15.33
N ILE A 27 7.90 10.65 -15.97
CA ILE A 27 8.09 11.84 -16.82
C ILE A 27 7.24 11.78 -18.09
N TRP A 28 7.03 10.58 -18.65
CA TRP A 28 6.14 10.41 -19.80
C TRP A 28 4.68 10.71 -19.43
N GLU A 29 4.21 10.21 -18.28
CA GLU A 29 2.88 10.54 -17.76
C GLU A 29 2.75 12.04 -17.48
N GLU A 30 3.74 12.65 -16.82
CA GLU A 30 3.75 14.08 -16.53
C GLU A 30 3.67 14.96 -17.79
N LEU A 31 4.39 14.60 -18.86
CA LEU A 31 4.34 15.33 -20.13
C LEU A 31 3.01 15.16 -20.86
N ASN A 32 2.37 13.98 -20.77
CA ASN A 32 1.09 13.71 -21.42
C ASN A 32 -0.12 14.27 -20.66
N MET A 33 0.05 14.71 -19.42
CA MET A 33 -1.02 15.28 -18.61
C MET A 33 -1.35 16.74 -18.98
N PHE A 34 -0.55 17.41 -19.82
CA PHE A 34 -0.73 18.82 -20.18
C PHE A 34 -0.69 19.02 -21.70
N ASP A 35 -1.68 19.73 -22.25
CA ASP A 35 -1.75 20.06 -23.69
C ASP A 35 -0.64 21.04 -24.12
N ASN A 36 -0.17 21.88 -23.19
CA ASN A 36 0.97 22.78 -23.36
C ASN A 36 1.96 22.64 -22.20
N ILE A 37 3.25 22.46 -22.51
CA ILE A 37 4.33 22.32 -21.51
C ILE A 37 4.48 23.57 -20.64
N ASN A 38 4.17 24.75 -21.17
CA ASN A 38 4.21 26.01 -20.43
C ASN A 38 3.16 26.08 -19.30
N ASP A 39 2.15 25.20 -19.33
CA ASP A 39 1.09 25.13 -18.33
C ASP A 39 1.35 24.05 -17.26
N TYR A 40 2.51 23.36 -17.33
CA TYR A 40 2.89 22.34 -16.34
C TYR A 40 3.11 22.97 -14.97
N ASN A 41 2.39 22.46 -13.97
CA ASN A 41 2.58 22.83 -12.57
C ASN A 41 2.58 21.56 -11.69
N ALA A 42 3.75 21.23 -11.12
CA ALA A 42 3.97 20.04 -10.31
C ALA A 42 2.98 19.94 -9.12
N SER A 43 2.70 21.07 -8.45
CA SER A 43 1.74 21.11 -7.34
C SER A 43 0.31 20.81 -7.80
N LYS A 44 -0.07 21.26 -9.00
CA LYS A 44 -1.38 20.98 -9.60
C LYS A 44 -1.48 19.51 -10.01
N ALA A 45 -0.44 18.96 -10.63
CA ALA A 45 -0.37 17.54 -11.00
C ALA A 45 -0.50 16.62 -9.78
N GLN A 46 0.23 16.90 -8.69
CA GLN A 46 0.14 16.12 -7.46
C GLN A 46 -1.27 16.15 -6.85
N LYS A 47 -1.93 17.32 -6.84
CA LYS A 47 -3.32 17.45 -6.37
C LYS A 47 -4.30 16.60 -7.20
N ILE A 48 -4.14 16.56 -8.52
CA ILE A 48 -4.96 15.74 -9.41
C ILE A 48 -4.73 14.25 -9.14
N HIS A 49 -3.46 13.83 -9.05
CA HIS A 49 -3.10 12.45 -8.72
C HIS A 49 -3.73 11.99 -7.40
N ASP A 50 -3.63 12.80 -6.34
CA ASP A 50 -4.19 12.44 -5.04
C ASP A 50 -5.72 12.39 -5.04
N LYS A 51 -6.38 13.27 -5.82
CA LYS A 51 -7.84 13.22 -6.05
C LYS A 51 -8.24 11.93 -6.75
N ASN A 52 -7.56 11.58 -7.85
CA ASN A 52 -7.84 10.36 -8.61
C ASN A 52 -7.58 9.10 -7.77
N LYS A 53 -6.47 9.08 -7.03
CA LYS A 53 -6.11 7.99 -6.12
C LYS A 53 -7.16 7.77 -5.02
N LYS A 54 -7.79 8.84 -4.51
CA LYS A 54 -8.91 8.73 -3.56
C LYS A 54 -10.16 8.12 -4.22
N GLN A 55 -10.47 8.50 -5.47
CA GLN A 55 -11.62 7.99 -6.21
C GLN A 55 -11.48 6.51 -6.61
N CYS A 56 -10.24 6.01 -6.80
CA CYS A 56 -9.98 4.60 -7.12
C CYS A 56 -10.17 3.64 -5.92
N ARG A 57 -10.34 4.14 -4.68
CA ARG A 57 -10.54 3.28 -3.50
C ARG A 57 -12.00 2.87 -3.39
N LYS A 58 -12.32 1.60 -3.59
CA LYS A 58 -13.64 1.04 -3.24
C LYS A 58 -13.74 0.92 -1.72
N TYR A 59 -14.68 1.65 -1.12
CA TYR A 59 -15.02 1.53 0.29
C TYR A 59 -15.98 0.36 0.49
N LEU A 60 -15.43 -0.83 0.77
CA LEU A 60 -16.23 -1.93 1.30
C LEU A 60 -16.33 -1.70 2.81
N MET A 61 -17.48 -1.22 3.27
CA MET A 61 -17.75 -1.02 4.69
C MET A 61 -18.43 -2.24 5.28
N LEU A 62 -18.01 -2.62 6.48
CA LEU A 62 -18.75 -3.55 7.32
C LEU A 62 -20.08 -2.93 7.71
N ASN A 63 -21.15 -3.71 7.68
CA ASN A 63 -22.42 -3.28 8.24
C ASN A 63 -22.30 -3.14 9.77
N SER A 64 -23.11 -2.27 10.37
CA SER A 64 -23.14 -2.08 11.83
C SER A 64 -23.46 -3.37 12.57
N GLN A 65 -24.36 -4.19 12.03
CA GLN A 65 -24.74 -5.50 12.57
C GLN A 65 -23.61 -6.53 12.48
N GLU A 66 -22.91 -6.58 11.34
CA GLU A 66 -21.75 -7.46 11.15
C GLU A 66 -20.66 -7.10 12.15
N LEU A 67 -20.42 -5.79 12.32
CA LEU A 67 -19.38 -5.30 13.20
C LEU A 67 -19.72 -5.54 14.67
N SER A 68 -20.98 -5.31 15.10
CA SER A 68 -21.39 -5.53 16.47
C SER A 68 -21.31 -7.01 16.86
N TYR A 69 -21.78 -7.91 15.97
CA TYR A 69 -21.65 -9.36 16.14
C TYR A 69 -20.17 -9.76 16.25
N PHE A 70 -19.34 -9.29 15.30
CA PHE A 70 -17.93 -9.63 15.29
C PHE A 70 -17.20 -9.13 16.54
N LEU A 71 -17.47 -7.90 16.95
CA LEU A 71 -16.86 -7.29 18.14
C LEU A 71 -17.17 -8.11 19.39
N ASN A 72 -18.42 -8.51 19.58
CA ASN A 72 -18.86 -9.33 20.71
C ASN A 72 -18.15 -10.70 20.71
N GLU A 73 -18.23 -11.43 19.60
CA GLU A 73 -17.61 -12.76 19.46
C GLU A 73 -16.09 -12.74 19.63
N TYR A 74 -15.43 -11.70 19.11
CA TYR A 74 -13.98 -11.58 19.15
C TYR A 74 -13.48 -11.14 20.53
N ASN A 75 -14.02 -10.06 21.10
CA ASN A 75 -13.49 -9.45 22.32
C ASN A 75 -13.92 -10.17 23.60
N ASN A 76 -15.09 -10.82 23.60
CA ASN A 76 -15.65 -11.47 24.79
C ASN A 76 -15.38 -12.97 24.77
N PHE A 77 -15.46 -13.62 23.61
CA PHE A 77 -15.30 -15.08 23.50
C PHE A 77 -13.96 -15.51 22.89
N GLY A 78 -13.14 -14.57 22.39
CA GLY A 78 -11.81 -14.87 21.85
C GLY A 78 -11.82 -15.75 20.60
N ARG A 79 -12.95 -15.81 19.88
CA ARG A 79 -13.09 -16.67 18.70
C ARG A 79 -12.23 -16.17 17.54
N SER A 80 -11.79 -17.09 16.68
CA SER A 80 -10.99 -16.71 15.51
C SER A 80 -11.84 -15.94 14.49
N PRO A 81 -11.29 -14.92 13.81
CA PRO A 81 -12.00 -14.20 12.74
C PRO A 81 -12.64 -15.09 11.67
N GLN A 82 -12.02 -16.23 11.36
CA GLN A 82 -12.57 -17.19 10.40
C GLN A 82 -13.83 -17.86 10.94
N ASN A 83 -13.79 -18.34 12.18
CA ASN A 83 -14.94 -19.00 12.80
C ASN A 83 -16.11 -18.04 12.98
N ILE A 84 -15.84 -16.79 13.38
CA ILE A 84 -16.86 -15.76 13.57
C ILE A 84 -17.59 -15.49 12.24
N ILE A 85 -16.83 -15.27 11.17
CA ILE A 85 -17.41 -14.99 9.85
C ILE A 85 -18.22 -16.19 9.35
N THR A 86 -17.66 -17.40 9.43
CA THR A 86 -18.38 -18.61 8.98
C THR A 86 -19.65 -18.84 9.81
N SER A 87 -19.62 -18.64 11.13
CA SER A 87 -20.82 -18.75 11.97
C SER A 87 -21.87 -17.69 11.62
N TYR A 88 -21.46 -16.44 11.36
CA TYR A 88 -22.37 -15.39 10.94
C TYR A 88 -23.04 -15.74 9.60
N GLU A 89 -22.26 -16.17 8.61
CA GLU A 89 -22.78 -16.53 7.29
C GLU A 89 -23.77 -17.70 7.36
N LEU A 90 -23.50 -18.71 8.20
CA LEU A 90 -24.43 -19.82 8.43
C LEU A 90 -25.70 -19.40 9.16
N GLN A 91 -25.60 -18.52 10.16
CA GLN A 91 -26.73 -18.10 10.98
C GLN A 91 -27.69 -17.18 10.21
N TYR A 92 -27.15 -16.24 9.43
CA TYR A 92 -27.94 -15.22 8.74
C TYR A 92 -28.17 -15.56 7.26
N ASN A 93 -27.52 -16.60 6.72
CA ASN A 93 -27.54 -16.98 5.31
C ASN A 93 -27.18 -15.80 4.37
N VAL A 94 -26.29 -14.93 4.82
CA VAL A 94 -25.82 -13.74 4.11
C VAL A 94 -24.29 -13.72 4.17
N LYS A 95 -23.66 -13.40 3.04
CA LYS A 95 -22.20 -13.28 2.94
C LYS A 95 -21.69 -12.11 3.77
N PHE A 96 -20.62 -12.34 4.55
CA PHE A 96 -20.02 -11.29 5.36
C PHE A 96 -19.32 -10.25 4.48
N GLY A 97 -19.44 -8.98 4.85
CA GLY A 97 -18.94 -7.85 4.07
C GLY A 97 -17.44 -7.87 3.80
N VAL A 98 -16.63 -8.61 4.57
CA VAL A 98 -15.18 -8.75 4.35
C VAL A 98 -14.68 -10.16 4.63
N CYS A 99 -13.57 -10.56 4.02
CA CYS A 99 -12.97 -11.87 4.35
C CYS A 99 -12.21 -11.85 5.69
N PHE A 100 -12.00 -13.03 6.28
CA PHE A 100 -11.29 -13.18 7.55
C PHE A 100 -9.87 -12.60 7.55
N LYS A 101 -9.16 -12.65 6.40
CA LYS A 101 -7.83 -12.05 6.25
C LYS A 101 -7.87 -10.54 6.43
N THR A 102 -8.90 -9.89 5.90
CA THR A 102 -9.14 -8.46 6.08
C THR A 102 -9.43 -8.14 7.54
N MET A 103 -10.22 -8.95 8.24
CA MET A 103 -10.44 -8.78 9.68
C MET A 103 -9.13 -8.90 10.48
N TYR A 104 -8.29 -9.90 10.19
CA TYR A 104 -6.96 -9.99 10.80
C TYR A 104 -6.10 -8.75 10.57
N LYS A 105 -6.17 -8.14 9.37
CA LYS A 105 -5.49 -6.88 9.07
C LYS A 105 -6.06 -5.73 9.91
N TYR A 106 -7.38 -5.63 10.02
CA TYR A 106 -8.04 -4.59 10.81
C TYR A 106 -7.70 -4.68 12.30
N ILE A 107 -7.70 -5.88 12.87
CA ILE A 107 -7.28 -6.10 14.26
C ILE A 107 -5.82 -5.65 14.46
N ARG A 108 -4.91 -6.06 13.57
CA ARG A 108 -3.49 -5.66 13.64
C ARG A 108 -3.30 -4.14 13.59
N LEU A 109 -4.06 -3.46 12.73
CA LEU A 109 -4.05 -2.00 12.60
C LEU A 109 -4.73 -1.29 13.78
N GLY A 110 -5.54 -2.01 14.58
CA GLY A 110 -6.25 -1.45 15.73
C GLY A 110 -7.56 -0.77 15.36
N TYR A 111 -8.20 -1.21 14.28
CA TYR A 111 -9.52 -0.69 13.90
C TYR A 111 -10.65 -1.32 14.73
N PHE A 112 -11.76 -0.59 14.81
CA PHE A 112 -13.04 -1.05 15.39
C PHE A 112 -12.97 -1.55 16.85
N ASN A 113 -12.03 -1.05 17.65
CA ASN A 113 -11.87 -1.43 19.06
C ASN A 113 -11.67 -2.94 19.29
N LEU A 114 -11.09 -3.64 18.30
CA LEU A 114 -10.78 -5.07 18.41
C LEU A 114 -9.50 -5.27 19.23
N LYS A 115 -9.57 -6.12 20.27
CA LYS A 115 -8.45 -6.38 21.18
C LYS A 115 -7.32 -7.13 20.47
N LYS A 116 -6.18 -6.48 20.23
CA LYS A 116 -5.00 -7.12 19.59
C LYS A 116 -4.48 -8.35 20.34
N GLU A 117 -4.70 -8.39 21.65
CA GLU A 117 -4.30 -9.48 22.54
C GLU A 117 -4.98 -10.81 22.22
N MET A 118 -6.16 -10.76 21.59
CA MET A 118 -6.91 -11.94 21.16
C MET A 118 -6.35 -12.55 19.87
N LEU A 119 -5.34 -11.93 19.22
CA LEU A 119 -4.66 -12.54 18.09
C LEU A 119 -3.80 -13.71 18.58
N TYR A 120 -3.96 -14.87 17.93
CA TYR A 120 -3.21 -16.10 18.25
C TYR A 120 -1.70 -15.88 18.42
N PHE A 121 -1.09 -15.07 17.55
CA PHE A 121 0.35 -14.82 17.61
C PHE A 121 0.75 -13.63 18.50
N LYS A 122 -0.17 -12.83 19.05
CA LYS A 122 0.12 -11.66 19.93
C LYS A 122 1.33 -10.82 19.50
N ASN A 123 1.48 -10.56 18.19
CA ASN A 123 2.65 -9.90 17.58
C ASN A 123 4.02 -10.58 17.78
N LYS A 124 4.08 -11.81 18.29
CA LYS A 124 5.28 -12.63 18.30
C LYS A 124 5.72 -12.87 16.85
N LYS A 125 6.96 -12.48 16.55
CA LYS A 125 7.62 -12.86 15.29
C LYS A 125 7.57 -14.39 15.18
N ARG A 126 7.12 -14.91 14.04
CA ARG A 126 7.21 -16.35 13.77
C ARG A 126 8.68 -16.73 13.80
N LYS A 127 9.06 -17.73 14.58
CA LYS A 127 10.35 -18.41 14.38
C LYS A 127 10.26 -19.06 13.00
N THR A 128 10.95 -18.50 12.01
CA THR A 128 11.13 -19.18 10.73
C THR A 128 11.91 -20.47 11.03
N LYS A 129 11.52 -21.60 10.42
CA LYS A 129 12.17 -22.91 10.67
C LYS A 129 13.68 -22.89 10.41
N ASN A 130 14.15 -21.90 9.66
CA ASN A 130 15.55 -21.56 9.51
C ASN A 130 15.67 -20.08 9.89
N GLY A 131 16.44 -19.74 10.93
CA GLY A 131 16.69 -18.34 11.29
C GLY A 131 17.04 -17.52 10.04
N GLU A 132 16.27 -16.46 9.80
CA GLU A 132 16.59 -15.33 8.93
C GLU A 132 17.56 -15.63 7.76
N LYS A 133 17.03 -16.11 6.62
CA LYS A 133 17.58 -15.60 5.35
C LYS A 133 17.11 -14.15 5.27
N ASN A 134 17.88 -13.23 5.83
CA ASN A 134 17.67 -11.81 5.63
C ASN A 134 17.56 -11.59 4.11
N ASP A 135 16.46 -10.99 3.67
CA ASP A 135 16.31 -10.62 2.27
C ASP A 135 17.30 -9.46 2.04
N ASN A 136 18.46 -9.77 1.48
CA ASN A 136 19.55 -8.80 1.27
C ASN A 136 19.25 -7.83 0.11
N ARG A 137 18.06 -7.89 -0.50
CA ARG A 137 17.65 -6.98 -1.57
C ARG A 137 17.52 -5.56 -1.00
N GLY A 138 18.51 -4.72 -1.31
CA GLY A 138 18.57 -3.30 -0.91
C GLY A 138 19.50 -3.00 0.28
N VAL A 139 20.21 -4.00 0.82
CA VAL A 139 21.26 -3.76 1.82
C VAL A 139 22.56 -3.45 1.08
N LEU A 140 23.01 -2.19 1.13
CA LEU A 140 24.34 -1.80 0.66
C LEU A 140 25.36 -2.44 1.61
N ILE A 141 26.06 -3.47 1.15
CA ILE A 141 27.21 -4.02 1.85
C ILE A 141 28.33 -3.00 1.70
N ASN A 142 28.83 -2.50 2.83
CA ASN A 142 29.91 -1.53 3.03
C ASN A 142 30.65 -1.11 1.75
N ILE A 143 30.40 0.11 1.29
CA ILE A 143 31.29 0.82 0.39
C ILE A 143 32.57 1.06 1.20
N GLU A 144 33.61 0.27 0.94
CA GLU A 144 34.97 0.64 1.34
C GLU A 144 35.25 2.00 0.72
N ILE A 145 35.30 3.02 1.58
CA ILE A 145 35.82 4.33 1.22
C ILE A 145 37.31 4.11 0.98
N ILE A 146 37.69 3.94 -0.29
CA ILE A 146 39.08 4.07 -0.72
C ILE A 146 39.40 5.56 -0.61
N ASN A 147 39.89 5.96 0.56
CA ASN A 147 40.64 7.20 0.71
C ASN A 147 42.03 6.97 0.13
N ASN A 148 42.23 7.33 -1.13
CA ASN A 148 43.57 7.57 -1.65
C ASN A 148 43.79 9.09 -1.69
N PHE A 149 44.73 9.54 -0.87
CA PHE A 149 45.43 10.81 -0.99
C PHE A 149 46.20 10.88 -2.32
#